data_AF-A0A2S6R1S2-F1
#
_entry.id   AF-A0A2S6R1S2-F1
#
_cell.length_a   1.000
_cell.length_b   1.000
_cell.length_c   1.000
_cell.angle_alpha   90.00
_cell.angle_beta   90.00
_cell.angle_gamma   90.00
#
_symmetry.space_group_name_H-M   'P 1'
#
loop_
_entity.id
_entity.type
_entity.pdbx_description
1 polymer ?
#
loop_
_entity_poly.entity_id
_entity_poly.type
_entity_poly.pdbx_seq_one_letter_code
_entity_poly.pdbx_strand_id
1 'polypeptide(L)'
;MDYFLQQLINRLTLGSIYGLIAIGYTMVYGIIGMINFAHGDVFMVGAFVALISFLVLGVLGITWVPLALLIVLALAMIFTAAYGGPGFSYVQN
;
A
#
# COMPACT_ATOMS: atom_id res chain seq x y z
N MET A 1 7.80 -37.14 -3.07
CA MET A 1 8.45 -36.24 -4.06
C MET A 1 7.42 -35.37 -4.76
N ASP A 2 6.23 -35.90 -5.04
CA ASP A 2 5.18 -35.24 -5.82
C ASP A 2 4.62 -33.97 -5.16
N TYR A 3 4.49 -33.94 -3.83
CA TYR A 3 4.03 -32.73 -3.11
C TYR A 3 4.98 -31.54 -3.28
N PHE A 4 6.29 -31.78 -3.24
CA PHE A 4 7.29 -30.73 -3.43
C PHE A 4 7.26 -30.20 -4.87
N LEU A 5 7.21 -31.11 -5.86
CA LEU A 5 7.07 -30.75 -7.28
C LEU A 5 5.78 -29.97 -7.56
N GLN A 6 4.66 -30.39 -6.96
CA GLN A 6 3.38 -29.70 -7.08
C GLN A 6 3.44 -28.29 -6.49
N GLN A 7 4.02 -28.12 -5.30
CA GLN A 7 4.17 -26.80 -4.70
C GLN A 7 5.12 -25.91 -5.52
N LEU A 8 6.21 -26.46 -6.06
CA LEU A 8 7.12 -25.72 -6.93
C LEU A 8 6.41 -25.18 -8.18
N ILE A 9 5.63 -26.04 -8.86
CA ILE A 9 4.85 -25.66 -10.04
C ILE A 9 3.78 -24.62 -9.67
N ASN A 10 3.08 -24.79 -8.55
CA ASN A 10 2.07 -23.85 -8.08
C ASN A 10 2.67 -22.46 -7.80
N ARG A 11 3.83 -22.40 -7.15
CA ARG A 11 4.52 -21.14 -6.84
C ARG A 11 5.11 -20.50 -8.09
N LEU A 12 5.63 -21.29 -9.04
CA LEU A 12 6.14 -20.77 -10.31
C LEU A 12 5.02 -20.19 -11.17
N THR A 13 3.84 -20.83 -11.17
CA THR A 13 2.65 -20.32 -11.86
C THR A 13 2.19 -18.99 -11.26
N LEU A 14 2.01 -18.93 -9.94
CA LEU A 14 1.63 -17.69 -9.25
C LEU A 14 2.68 -16.59 -9.42
N GLY A 15 3.97 -16.93 -9.33
CA GLY A 15 5.07 -16.01 -9.55
C GLY A 15 5.09 -15.44 -10.97
N SER A 16 4.81 -16.27 -11.98
CA SER A 16 4.72 -15.84 -13.38
C SER A 16 3.54 -14.88 -13.60
N ILE A 17 2.39 -15.15 -12.97
CA ILE A 17 1.22 -14.26 -13.03
C ILE A 17 1.55 -12.90 -12.40
N TYR A 18 2.12 -12.89 -11.19
CA TYR A 18 2.51 -11.63 -10.54
C TYR A 18 3.63 -10.89 -11.28
N GLY A 19 4.57 -11.61 -11.88
CA GLY A 19 5.62 -11.04 -12.73
C GLY A 19 5.05 -10.36 -13.98
N LEU A 20 4.09 -11.00 -14.65
CA LEU A 20 3.42 -10.42 -15.83
C LEU A 20 2.60 -9.18 -15.47
N ILE A 21 1.92 -9.18 -14.31
CA ILE A 21 1.22 -8.01 -13.77
C ILE A 21 2.21 -6.86 -13.54
N ALA A 22 3.36 -7.14 -12.92
CA ALA A 22 4.39 -6.12 -12.68
C ALA A 22 4.92 -5.53 -14.00
N ILE A 23 5.22 -6.37 -15.00
CA ILE A 23 5.66 -5.91 -16.33
C ILE A 23 4.58 -5.04 -16.98
N GLY A 24 3.32 -5.45 -16.93
CA GLY A 24 2.19 -4.68 -17.44
C GLY A 24 2.11 -3.28 -16.83
N TYR A 25 2.22 -3.16 -15.50
CA TYR A 25 2.24 -1.87 -14.83
C TYR A 25 3.46 -1.02 -15.23
N THR A 26 4.67 -1.60 -15.30
CA THR A 26 5.86 -0.85 -15.73
C THR A 26 5.77 -0.35 -17.17
N MET A 27 5.14 -1.10 -18.08
CA MET A 27 4.96 -0.70 -19.47
C MET A 27 3.93 0.42 -19.59
N VAL A 28 2.78 0.29 -18.91
CA VAL A 28 1.72 1.31 -18.91
C VAL A 28 2.27 2.63 -18.36
N TYR A 29 2.90 2.60 -17.18
CA TYR A 29 3.48 3.80 -16.57
C TYR A 29 4.73 4.31 -17.32
N GLY A 30 5.48 3.43 -18.00
CA GLY A 30 6.61 3.81 -18.85
C GLY A 30 6.21 4.59 -20.10
N ILE A 31 5.04 4.29 -20.69
CA ILE A 31 4.51 5.03 -21.86
C ILE A 31 3.85 6.34 -21.45
N ILE A 32 3.18 6.38 -20.29
CA ILE A 32 2.51 7.59 -19.78
C ILE A 32 3.52 8.69 -19.46
N GLY A 33 4.80 8.36 -19.17
CA GLY A 33 5.89 9.32 -19.03
C GLY A 33 5.80 10.25 -17.81
N MET A 34 4.67 10.24 -17.10
CA MET A 34 4.41 10.99 -15.88
C MET A 34 4.10 10.01 -14.76
N ILE A 35 5.14 9.45 -14.15
CA ILE A 35 5.01 8.75 -12.88
C ILE A 35 5.13 9.83 -11.80
N ASN A 36 4.00 10.38 -11.37
CA ASN A 36 3.99 11.38 -10.31
C ASN A 36 4.42 10.72 -8.98
N PHE A 37 5.73 10.74 -8.72
CA PHE A 37 6.32 10.46 -7.41
C PHE A 37 6.51 11.75 -6.57
N ALA A 38 6.09 12.91 -7.06
CA ALA A 38 6.25 14.18 -6.34
C ALA A 38 5.41 14.24 -5.05
N HIS A 39 4.43 13.35 -4.90
CA HIS A 39 3.63 13.19 -3.69
C HIS A 39 4.16 12.10 -2.74
N GLY A 40 5.49 11.91 -2.69
CA GLY A 40 6.13 11.06 -1.69
C GLY A 40 5.79 11.49 -0.25
N ASP A 41 5.57 12.78 -0.02
CA ASP A 41 5.20 13.32 1.30
C ASP A 41 3.83 12.84 1.78
N VAL A 42 2.83 12.81 0.87
CA VAL A 42 1.49 12.31 1.21
C VAL A 42 1.53 10.81 1.52
N PHE A 43 2.36 10.07 0.78
CA PHE A 43 2.59 8.65 1.04
C PHE A 43 3.27 8.40 2.40
N MET A 44 4.30 9.19 2.73
CA MET A 44 4.98 9.12 4.01
C MET A 44 4.04 9.43 5.18
N VAL A 45 3.22 10.48 5.08
CA VAL A 45 2.23 10.84 6.11
C VAL A 45 1.26 9.68 6.36
N GLY A 46 0.74 9.04 5.31
CA GLY A 46 -0.14 7.88 5.46
C GLY A 46 0.52 6.69 6.18
N ALA A 47 1.77 6.38 5.81
CA ALA A 47 2.53 5.29 6.43
C ALA A 47 2.81 5.55 7.92
N PHE A 48 3.22 6.78 8.28
CA PHE A 48 3.47 7.13 9.68
C PHE A 48 2.18 7.19 10.51
N VAL A 49 1.08 7.72 9.96
CA VAL A 49 -0.23 7.69 10.65
C VAL A 49 -0.67 6.25 10.90
N ALA A 50 -0.50 5.36 9.93
CA ALA A 50 -0.84 3.96 10.09
C ALA A 50 0.02 3.27 11.19
N LEU A 51 1.33 3.54 11.20
CA LEU A 51 2.26 3.02 12.20
C LEU A 51 1.93 3.53 13.61
N ILE A 52 1.74 4.84 13.77
CA ILE A 52 1.44 5.46 15.07
C ILE A 52 0.09 4.97 15.59
N SER A 53 -0.94 4.95 14.75
CA SER A 53 -2.27 4.46 15.16
C SER A 53 -2.22 2.99 15.59
N PHE A 54 -1.48 2.14 14.86
CA PHE A 54 -1.30 0.74 15.25
C PHE A 54 -0.60 0.60 16.61
N LEU A 55 0.46 1.36 16.85
CA LEU A 55 1.18 1.37 18.13
C LEU A 55 0.28 1.84 19.29
N VAL A 56 -0.48 2.92 19.07
CA VAL A 56 -1.41 3.47 20.08
C VAL A 56 -2.52 2.46 20.42
N LEU A 57 -3.11 1.81 19.42
CA LEU A 57 -4.13 0.77 19.65
C LEU A 57 -3.56 -0.42 20.43
N GLY A 58 -2.30 -0.78 20.19
CA GLY A 58 -1.58 -1.78 20.97
C GLY A 58 -1.39 -1.39 22.43
N VAL A 59 -1.02 -0.13 22.72
CA VAL A 59 -0.91 0.40 24.09
C VAL A 59 -2.27 0.48 24.78
N LEU A 60 -3.34 0.79 24.04
CA LEU A 60 -4.72 0.81 24.54
C LEU A 60 -5.31 -0.59 24.78
N GLY A 61 -4.55 -1.66 24.50
CA GLY A 61 -4.96 -3.04 24.78
C GLY A 61 -5.86 -3.65 23.70
N ILE A 62 -5.97 -3.04 22.51
CA ILE A 62 -6.71 -3.63 21.39
C ILE A 62 -5.82 -4.69 20.73
N THR A 63 -5.97 -5.93 21.19
CA THR A 63 -5.20 -7.09 20.70
C THR A 63 -5.87 -7.81 19.53
N TRP A 64 -7.12 -7.46 19.21
CA TRP A 64 -7.85 -8.07 18.11
C TRP A 64 -7.40 -7.47 16.77
N VAL A 65 -6.44 -8.15 16.14
CA VAL A 65 -5.72 -7.69 14.93
C VAL A 65 -6.64 -7.24 13.79
N PRO A 66 -7.74 -7.95 13.44
CA PRO A 66 -8.60 -7.51 12.33
C PRO A 66 -9.26 -6.14 12.56
N LEU A 67 -9.72 -5.88 13.79
CA LEU A 67 -10.32 -4.59 14.16
C LEU A 67 -9.27 -3.49 14.22
N ALA A 68 -8.08 -3.78 14.78
CA ALA A 68 -6.99 -2.82 14.80
C ALA A 68 -6.62 -2.37 13.37
N LEU A 69 -6.50 -3.31 12.42
CA LEU A 69 -6.22 -2.99 11.02
C LEU A 69 -7.33 -2.17 10.35
N LEU A 70 -8.59 -2.43 10.65
CA LEU A 70 -9.72 -1.66 10.10
C LEU A 70 -9.69 -0.22 10.62
N ILE A 71 -9.43 -0.03 11.92
CA ILE A 71 -9.31 1.31 12.53
C ILE A 71 -8.11 2.05 11.94
N VAL A 72 -6.95 1.40 11.84
CA VAL A 72 -5.73 1.95 11.24
C VAL A 72 -5.98 2.38 9.79
N LEU A 73 -6.67 1.54 9.01
CA LEU A 73 -7.03 1.84 7.62
C LEU A 73 -7.91 3.09 7.54
N ALA A 74 -8.97 3.16 8.35
CA ALA A 74 -9.87 4.31 8.37
C ALA A 74 -9.15 5.59 8.77
N LEU A 75 -8.30 5.55 9.80
CA LEU A 75 -7.51 6.69 10.24
C LEU A 75 -6.52 7.13 9.16
N ALA A 76 -5.75 6.21 8.58
CA ALA A 76 -4.80 6.53 7.52
C ALA A 76 -5.49 7.20 6.32
N MET A 77 -6.66 6.71 5.90
CA MET A 77 -7.45 7.33 4.82
C MET A 77 -7.91 8.74 5.16
N ILE A 78 -8.46 8.95 6.36
CA ILE A 78 -8.97 10.27 6.77
C ILE A 78 -7.83 11.30 6.84
N PHE A 79 -6.71 10.94 7.48
CA PHE A 79 -5.57 11.84 7.64
C PHE A 79 -4.88 12.14 6.30
N THR A 80 -4.70 11.14 5.43
CA THR A 80 -4.10 11.37 4.09
C THR A 80 -5.02 12.16 3.17
N ALA A 81 -6.34 11.92 3.20
CA ALA A 81 -7.30 12.68 2.41
C ALA A 81 -7.41 14.14 2.88
N ALA A 82 -7.31 14.39 4.19
CA ALA A 82 -7.27 15.75 4.73
C ALA A 82 -5.97 16.48 4.34
N TYR A 83 -4.83 15.78 4.39
CA TYR A 83 -3.52 16.35 4.05
C TYR A 83 -3.35 16.59 2.54
N GLY A 84 -3.81 15.66 1.70
CA GLY A 84 -3.76 15.73 0.24
C GLY A 84 -4.99 16.38 -0.42
N GLY A 85 -5.86 17.02 0.36
CA GLY A 85 -7.09 17.65 -0.12
C GLY A 85 -6.84 18.78 -1.15
N PRO A 86 -7.92 19.42 -1.67
CA PRO A 86 -7.85 20.31 -2.83
C PRO A 86 -6.76 21.39 -2.74
N GLY A 87 -6.50 21.91 -1.53
CA GLY A 87 -5.45 22.90 -1.25
C GLY A 87 -4.04 22.46 -1.59
N PHE A 88 -3.71 21.17 -1.41
CA PHE A 88 -2.37 20.61 -1.67
C PHE A 88 -2.07 20.55 -3.17
N SER A 89 -3.09 20.27 -3.98
CA SER A 89 -2.97 20.17 -5.43
C SER A 89 -2.69 21.52 -6.12
N TYR A 90 -3.00 22.65 -5.48
CA TYR A 90 -2.74 23.99 -6.05
C TYR A 90 -1.31 24.52 -5.77
N VAL A 91 -0.55 23.86 -4.91
CA VAL A 91 0.79 24.29 -4.50
C VAL A 91 1.90 23.51 -5.23
N GLN A 92 1.57 22.36 -5.83
CA GLN A 92 2.53 21.46 -6.48
C GLN A 92 2.49 21.47 -8.03
N ASN A 93 1.67 22.34 -8.64
CA ASN A 93 1.66 22.63 -10.08
C ASN A 93 2.37 23.96 -10.35
#